data_AF-A0A7C1WST5-F1
#
_entry.id   AF-A0A7C1WST5-F1
#
_cell.length_a   1.000
_cell.length_b   1.000
_cell.length_c   1.000
_cell.angle_alpha   90.00
_cell.angle_beta   90.00
_cell.angle_gamma   90.00
#
_symmetry.space_group_name_H-M   'P 1'
#
loop_
_entity.id
_entity.type
_entity.pdbx_description
1 polymer ?
#
loop_
_entity_poly.entity_id
_entity_poly.type
_entity_poly.pdbx_seq_one_letter_code
_entity_poly.pdbx_strand_id
1 'polypeptide(L)'
;MEGPHDSPASAAFEGLTFDDVLLVPQHSDLLPNEVDVATRVSRNVSLNIPILSAAMDTVTEWELAVSLAREGGIGIIHRNFSIEGQVGQVEKVKRSANGIIQDPVTLPPRATMREAREIMAGQNISGLPIVEGETVVGILTRRDCRFQTSDDTPVSEVMTSGGLVTAPPNTSLEEARHLLYR
;
A
#
# COMPACT_ATOMS: atom_id res chain seq x y z
N MET A 1 -21.25 57.20 -42.53
CA MET A 1 -21.39 56.03 -41.64
C MET A 1 -20.00 55.56 -41.34
N GLU A 2 -19.57 55.69 -40.09
CA GLU A 2 -18.68 54.80 -39.33
C GLU A 2 -18.30 55.58 -38.05
N GLY A 3 -18.95 55.22 -36.95
CA GLY A 3 -18.70 55.79 -35.63
C GLY A 3 -17.48 55.13 -34.98
N PRO A 4 -16.89 55.75 -33.94
CA PRO A 4 -15.80 55.14 -33.20
C PRO A 4 -16.33 53.92 -32.44
N HIS A 5 -15.78 52.75 -32.75
CA HIS A 5 -15.97 51.54 -31.96
C HIS A 5 -15.20 51.71 -30.64
N ASP A 6 -15.90 52.21 -29.63
CA ASP A 6 -15.46 52.15 -28.24
C ASP A 6 -15.67 50.70 -27.76
N SER A 7 -14.66 49.85 -27.97
CA SER A 7 -14.63 48.51 -27.37
C SER A 7 -14.35 48.66 -25.88
N PRO A 8 -15.17 48.09 -24.98
CA PRO A 8 -14.91 48.16 -23.56
C PRO A 8 -13.58 47.46 -23.28
N ALA A 9 -12.66 48.16 -22.61
CA ALA A 9 -11.38 47.62 -22.18
C ALA A 9 -11.62 46.34 -21.38
N SER A 10 -11.27 45.21 -21.98
CA SER A 10 -11.10 43.94 -21.28
C SER A 10 -10.14 44.19 -20.12
N ALA A 11 -10.61 44.11 -18.87
CA ALA A 11 -9.72 44.13 -17.71
C ALA A 11 -8.67 43.05 -17.92
N ALA A 12 -7.43 43.47 -18.19
CA ALA A 12 -6.33 42.57 -18.45
C ALA A 12 -5.98 41.86 -17.13
N PHE A 13 -6.39 40.61 -16.98
CA PHE A 13 -5.90 39.77 -15.91
C PHE A 13 -4.43 39.45 -16.20
N GLU A 14 -3.53 39.97 -15.38
CA GLU A 14 -2.12 39.63 -15.40
C GLU A 14 -1.93 38.28 -14.71
N GLY A 15 -1.35 37.30 -15.41
CA GLY A 15 -1.03 35.99 -14.87
C GLY A 15 0.46 35.89 -14.58
N LEU A 16 0.81 35.37 -13.40
CA LEU A 16 2.18 35.14 -12.97
C LEU A 16 2.46 33.63 -12.89
N THR A 17 3.66 33.20 -13.31
CA THR A 17 4.19 31.85 -13.09
C THR A 17 5.20 31.82 -11.94
N PHE A 18 5.73 30.65 -11.61
CA PHE A 18 6.70 30.48 -10.51
C PHE A 18 7.97 31.32 -10.69
N ASP A 19 8.46 31.46 -11.93
CA ASP A 19 9.70 32.19 -12.23
C ASP A 19 9.54 33.72 -12.18
N ASP A 20 8.31 34.24 -12.13
CA ASP A 20 8.03 35.68 -12.08
C ASP A 20 8.14 36.26 -10.67
N VAL A 21 8.19 35.41 -9.64
CA VAL A 21 8.10 35.83 -8.24
C VAL A 21 9.14 35.15 -7.36
N LEU A 22 9.51 35.82 -6.26
CA LEU A 22 10.37 35.28 -5.21
C LEU A 22 9.73 35.51 -3.84
N LEU A 23 9.98 34.59 -2.91
CA LEU A 23 9.61 34.77 -1.52
C LEU A 23 10.60 35.72 -0.85
N VAL A 24 10.09 36.77 -0.22
CA VAL A 24 10.92 37.70 0.57
C VAL A 24 11.19 37.07 1.94
N PRO A 25 12.45 36.82 2.33
CA PRO A 25 12.77 36.25 3.63
C PRO A 25 12.23 37.11 4.78
N GLN A 26 11.77 36.45 5.85
CA GLN A 26 11.34 37.09 7.09
C GLN A 26 12.08 36.45 8.28
N HIS A 27 12.04 37.13 9.42
CA HIS A 27 12.59 36.58 10.65
C HIS A 27 11.82 35.32 11.09
N SER A 28 12.54 34.30 11.56
CA SER A 28 12.00 33.03 12.06
C SER A 28 12.80 32.60 13.29
N ASP A 29 12.09 32.25 14.35
CA ASP A 29 12.66 31.61 15.55
C ASP A 29 12.63 30.07 15.47
N LEU A 30 12.03 29.51 14.41
CA LEU A 30 11.93 28.06 14.17
C LEU A 30 13.08 27.56 13.32
N LEU A 31 13.60 26.38 13.67
CA LEU A 31 14.56 25.65 12.85
C LEU A 31 13.83 24.87 11.74
N PRO A 32 14.46 24.64 10.57
CA PRO A 32 13.82 23.94 9.45
C PRO A 32 13.28 22.54 9.76
N ASN A 33 13.88 21.83 10.71
CA ASN A 33 13.45 20.49 11.13
C ASN A 33 12.30 20.50 12.15
N GLU A 34 11.90 21.68 12.65
CA GLU A 34 10.78 21.86 13.57
C GLU A 34 9.49 22.27 12.84
N VAL A 35 9.57 22.51 11.53
CA VAL A 35 8.43 22.91 10.70
C VAL A 35 7.53 21.72 10.41
N ASP A 36 6.25 21.84 10.75
CA ASP A 36 5.22 20.88 10.34
C ASP A 36 4.80 21.17 8.88
N VAL A 37 4.99 20.17 8.02
CA VAL A 37 4.64 20.22 6.59
C VAL A 37 3.38 19.40 6.28
N ALA A 38 2.66 18.93 7.30
CA ALA A 38 1.42 18.21 7.12
C ALA A 38 0.38 19.08 6.38
N THR A 39 -0.40 18.43 5.52
CA THR A 39 -1.42 19.10 4.71
C THR A 39 -2.65 18.23 4.50
N ARG A 40 -3.66 18.77 3.82
CA ARG A 40 -4.88 18.04 3.45
C ARG A 40 -5.08 18.05 1.95
N VAL A 41 -5.19 16.86 1.36
CA VAL A 41 -5.53 16.71 -0.07
C VAL A 41 -7.05 16.71 -0.29
N SER A 42 -7.82 16.35 0.74
CA SER A 42 -9.28 16.41 0.68
C SER A 42 -9.88 16.74 2.06
N ARG A 43 -11.22 16.86 2.11
CA ARG A 43 -11.95 17.07 3.37
C ARG A 43 -11.65 15.99 4.40
N ASN A 44 -11.28 14.77 3.99
CA ASN A 44 -11.17 13.61 4.87
C ASN A 44 -9.78 12.95 4.82
N VAL A 45 -8.84 13.47 4.03
CA VAL A 45 -7.52 12.86 3.84
C VAL A 45 -6.43 13.89 4.13
N SER A 46 -5.67 13.62 5.19
CA SER A 46 -4.45 14.34 5.56
C SER A 46 -3.21 13.59 5.08
N LEU A 47 -2.14 14.34 4.79
CA LEU A 47 -0.81 13.84 4.42
C LEU A 47 0.22 14.40 5.40
N ASN A 48 1.28 13.63 5.65
CA ASN A 48 2.40 14.10 6.49
C ASN A 48 3.35 15.02 5.71
N ILE A 49 3.37 14.90 4.37
CA ILE A 49 4.11 15.77 3.46
C ILE A 49 3.21 16.24 2.32
N PRO A 50 3.42 17.44 1.75
CA PRO A 50 2.56 17.99 0.70
C PRO A 50 2.96 17.48 -0.70
N ILE A 51 3.17 16.16 -0.83
CA ILE A 51 3.61 15.52 -2.07
C ILE A 51 2.60 14.46 -2.51
N LEU A 52 2.18 14.58 -3.76
CA LEU A 52 1.33 13.61 -4.44
C LEU A 52 1.89 13.29 -5.82
N SER A 53 1.74 12.04 -6.27
CA SER A 53 2.21 11.64 -7.60
C SER A 53 1.14 11.84 -8.67
N ALA A 54 1.57 12.15 -9.88
CA ALA A 54 0.68 12.34 -11.02
C ALA A 54 0.04 11.01 -11.45
N ALA A 55 -1.24 11.06 -11.83
CA ALA A 55 -2.02 9.90 -12.28
C ALA A 55 -1.70 9.50 -13.74
N MET A 56 -0.42 9.21 -14.01
CA MET A 56 0.11 8.86 -15.34
C MET A 56 0.70 7.45 -15.34
N ASP A 57 0.60 6.75 -16.47
CA ASP A 57 1.10 5.38 -16.65
C ASP A 57 2.62 5.26 -16.52
N THR A 58 3.35 6.28 -16.95
CA THR A 58 4.80 6.37 -16.79
C THR A 58 5.25 6.80 -15.40
N VAL A 59 4.31 7.13 -14.51
CA VAL A 59 4.62 7.69 -13.19
C VAL A 59 4.14 6.78 -12.06
N THR A 60 2.84 6.49 -11.99
CA THR A 60 2.25 5.96 -10.75
C THR A 60 1.52 4.63 -10.94
N GLU A 61 2.24 3.54 -10.69
CA GLU A 61 1.69 2.23 -10.37
C GLU A 61 1.79 1.93 -8.85
N TRP A 62 1.47 0.70 -8.45
CA TRP A 62 1.44 0.30 -7.04
C TRP A 62 2.79 0.49 -6.33
N GLU A 63 3.92 0.29 -7.00
CA GLU A 63 5.25 0.42 -6.40
C GLU A 63 5.51 1.86 -5.92
N LEU A 64 5.25 2.86 -6.78
CA LEU A 64 5.41 4.26 -6.40
C LEU A 64 4.38 4.67 -5.36
N ALA A 65 3.13 4.23 -5.50
CA ALA A 65 2.08 4.57 -4.54
C ALA A 65 2.40 4.06 -3.13
N VAL A 66 2.91 2.82 -3.00
CA VAL A 66 3.38 2.26 -1.72
C VAL A 66 4.56 3.04 -1.18
N SER A 67 5.55 3.34 -2.03
CA SER A 67 6.77 4.04 -1.60
C SER A 67 6.47 5.46 -1.12
N LEU A 68 5.68 6.21 -1.88
CA LEU A 68 5.29 7.57 -1.52
C LEU A 68 4.41 7.61 -0.26
N ALA A 69 3.52 6.65 -0.08
CA ALA A 69 2.72 6.54 1.14
C ALA A 69 3.58 6.26 2.38
N ARG A 70 4.68 5.50 2.25
CA ARG A 70 5.64 5.25 3.35
C ARG A 70 6.41 6.51 3.75
N GLU A 71 6.71 7.37 2.79
CA GLU A 71 7.29 8.70 3.04
C GLU A 71 6.25 9.73 3.55
N GLY A 72 4.97 9.36 3.62
CA GLY A 72 3.88 10.19 4.16
C GLY A 72 3.11 11.02 3.12
N GLY A 73 3.35 10.80 1.83
CA GLY A 73 2.60 11.37 0.71
C GLY A 73 1.47 10.48 0.22
N ILE A 74 0.98 10.72 -1.01
CA ILE A 74 -0.07 9.88 -1.63
C ILE A 74 0.19 9.62 -3.12
N GLY A 75 0.07 8.36 -3.54
CA GLY A 75 0.11 7.99 -4.95
C GLY A 75 -1.27 7.88 -5.58
N ILE A 76 -1.45 8.44 -6.78
CA ILE A 76 -2.69 8.31 -7.56
C ILE A 76 -2.48 7.34 -8.72
N ILE A 77 -3.07 6.15 -8.64
CA ILE A 77 -2.99 5.14 -9.71
C ILE A 77 -3.69 5.67 -10.97
N HIS A 78 -3.00 5.63 -12.11
CA HIS A 78 -3.55 6.07 -13.40
C HIS A 78 -4.70 5.16 -13.87
N ARG A 79 -5.42 5.61 -14.90
CA ARG A 79 -6.59 4.90 -15.49
C ARG A 79 -6.29 4.11 -16.76
N ASN A 80 -5.03 4.05 -17.18
CA ASN A 80 -4.58 3.29 -18.36
C ASN A 80 -4.42 1.78 -18.05
N PHE A 81 -5.44 1.19 -17.42
CA PHE A 81 -5.58 -0.23 -17.12
C PHE A 81 -6.99 -0.68 -17.50
N SER A 82 -7.22 -1.99 -17.59
CA SER A 82 -8.58 -2.49 -17.41
C SER A 82 -9.05 -2.20 -15.98
N ILE A 83 -10.36 -2.26 -15.74
CA ILE A 83 -10.93 -2.07 -14.39
C ILE A 83 -10.29 -3.08 -13.42
N GLU A 84 -10.17 -4.34 -13.83
CA GLU A 84 -9.58 -5.42 -13.05
C GLU A 84 -8.10 -5.15 -12.77
N GLY A 85 -7.35 -4.65 -13.77
CA GLY A 85 -5.95 -4.29 -13.61
C GLY A 85 -5.76 -3.17 -12.59
N GLN A 86 -6.58 -2.12 -12.65
CA GLN A 86 -6.52 -1.01 -11.70
C GLN A 86 -6.91 -1.46 -10.29
N VAL A 87 -7.93 -2.31 -10.14
CA VAL A 87 -8.31 -2.90 -8.86
C VAL A 87 -7.13 -3.68 -8.26
N GLY A 88 -6.47 -4.51 -9.06
CA GLY A 88 -5.29 -5.26 -8.61
C GLY A 88 -4.14 -4.37 -8.14
N GLN A 89 -3.93 -3.21 -8.78
CA GLN A 89 -2.95 -2.21 -8.35
C GLN A 89 -3.31 -1.62 -6.98
N VAL A 90 -4.58 -1.24 -6.78
CA VAL A 90 -5.07 -0.71 -5.49
C VAL A 90 -4.98 -1.78 -4.39
N GLU A 91 -5.34 -3.03 -4.67
CA GLU A 91 -5.23 -4.12 -3.72
C GLU A 91 -3.79 -4.33 -3.23
N LYS A 92 -2.82 -4.32 -4.14
CA LYS A 92 -1.39 -4.40 -3.78
C LYS A 92 -0.98 -3.26 -2.83
N VAL A 93 -1.41 -2.02 -3.11
CA VAL A 93 -1.13 -0.87 -2.25
C VAL A 93 -1.74 -1.09 -0.85
N LYS A 94 -3.02 -1.46 -0.78
CA LYS A 94 -3.71 -1.65 0.51
C LYS A 94 -3.12 -2.81 1.32
N ARG A 95 -2.72 -3.90 0.68
CA ARG A 95 -2.08 -5.05 1.36
C ARG A 95 -0.67 -4.72 1.88
N SER A 96 0.03 -3.76 1.29
CA SER A 96 1.43 -3.44 1.63
C SER A 96 1.66 -2.91 3.06
N ALA A 97 0.60 -2.39 3.70
CA ALA A 97 0.67 -1.72 5.01
C ALA A 97 -0.23 -2.38 6.08
N ASN A 98 -0.78 -3.56 5.80
CA ASN A 98 -1.63 -4.24 6.75
C ASN A 98 -0.77 -4.93 7.84
N GLY A 99 -0.71 -4.30 9.02
CA GLY A 99 -0.21 -4.96 10.23
C GLY A 99 -1.06 -6.17 10.67
N ILE A 100 -2.33 -6.23 10.20
CA ILE A 100 -3.25 -7.35 10.38
C ILE A 100 -3.87 -7.70 9.03
N ILE A 101 -3.76 -8.96 8.60
CA ILE A 101 -4.33 -9.47 7.36
C ILE A 101 -5.76 -9.95 7.66
N GLN A 102 -6.78 -9.28 7.11
CA GLN A 102 -8.19 -9.60 7.39
C GLN A 102 -8.69 -10.86 6.67
N ASP A 103 -8.21 -11.10 5.45
CA ASP A 103 -8.58 -12.26 4.62
C ASP A 103 -7.30 -12.93 4.10
N PRO A 104 -6.64 -13.75 4.94
CA PRO A 104 -5.41 -14.42 4.53
C PRO A 104 -5.71 -15.52 3.52
N VAL A 105 -4.83 -15.69 2.54
CA VAL A 105 -4.89 -16.87 1.67
C VAL A 105 -4.56 -18.10 2.50
N THR A 106 -5.43 -19.10 2.45
CA THR A 106 -5.29 -20.37 3.19
C THR A 106 -5.29 -21.57 2.26
N LEU A 107 -4.76 -22.70 2.74
CA LEU A 107 -4.84 -23.98 2.03
C LEU A 107 -5.41 -25.09 2.93
N PRO A 108 -6.10 -26.09 2.36
CA PRO A 108 -6.48 -27.29 3.10
C PRO A 108 -5.26 -28.22 3.32
N PRO A 109 -5.29 -29.10 4.34
CA PRO A 109 -4.16 -30.00 4.64
C PRO A 109 -3.81 -30.96 3.50
N ARG A 110 -4.82 -31.30 2.68
CA ARG A 110 -4.71 -32.17 1.50
C ARG A 110 -4.13 -31.49 0.26
N ALA A 111 -3.92 -30.17 0.30
CA ALA A 111 -3.30 -29.45 -0.80
C ALA A 111 -1.87 -29.96 -1.03
N THR A 112 -1.37 -29.81 -2.25
CA THR A 112 -0.01 -30.26 -2.58
C THR A 112 1.03 -29.17 -2.32
N MET A 113 2.29 -29.56 -2.11
CA MET A 113 3.40 -28.62 -2.02
C MET A 113 3.57 -27.79 -3.31
N ARG A 114 3.16 -28.31 -4.48
CA ARG A 114 3.11 -27.53 -5.73
C ARG A 114 2.17 -26.34 -5.62
N GLU A 115 0.92 -26.58 -5.25
CA GLU A 115 -0.10 -25.53 -5.08
C GLU A 115 0.36 -24.47 -4.07
N ALA A 116 0.94 -24.91 -2.94
CA ALA A 116 1.50 -24.00 -1.95
C ALA A 116 2.60 -23.10 -2.53
N ARG A 117 3.55 -23.66 -3.28
CA ARG A 117 4.64 -22.88 -3.89
C ARG A 117 4.13 -21.90 -4.94
N GLU A 118 3.18 -22.30 -5.76
CA GLU A 118 2.57 -21.43 -6.78
C GLU A 118 1.87 -20.21 -6.15
N ILE A 119 1.07 -20.44 -5.10
CA ILE A 119 0.39 -19.35 -4.37
C ILE A 119 1.41 -18.42 -3.70
N MET A 120 2.39 -19.00 -2.99
CA MET A 120 3.40 -18.21 -2.28
C MET A 120 4.25 -17.37 -3.23
N ALA A 121 4.64 -17.92 -4.38
CA ALA A 121 5.42 -17.21 -5.39
C ALA A 121 4.59 -16.15 -6.11
N GLY A 122 3.37 -16.49 -6.55
CA GLY A 122 2.50 -15.59 -7.31
C GLY A 122 2.02 -14.38 -6.50
N GLN A 123 1.87 -14.53 -5.18
CA GLN A 123 1.39 -13.45 -4.30
C GLN A 123 2.47 -12.90 -3.36
N ASN A 124 3.72 -13.33 -3.49
CA ASN A 124 4.84 -12.96 -2.61
C ASN A 124 4.54 -13.18 -1.11
N ILE A 125 3.84 -14.27 -0.77
CA ILE A 125 3.47 -14.63 0.60
C ILE A 125 4.62 -15.44 1.25
N SER A 126 4.91 -15.18 2.52
CA SER A 126 5.97 -15.85 3.28
C SER A 126 5.49 -17.03 4.13
N GLY A 127 4.20 -17.04 4.48
CA GLY A 127 3.57 -18.15 5.18
C GLY A 127 2.07 -18.21 4.91
N LEU A 128 1.52 -19.43 4.92
CA LEU A 128 0.14 -19.74 4.65
C LEU A 128 -0.46 -20.44 5.88
N PRO A 129 -1.56 -19.92 6.46
CA PRO A 129 -2.35 -20.68 7.41
C PRO A 129 -2.99 -21.88 6.71
N ILE A 130 -2.91 -23.04 7.36
CA ILE A 130 -3.53 -24.28 6.89
C ILE A 130 -4.80 -24.50 7.69
N VAL A 131 -5.92 -24.65 6.97
CA VAL A 131 -7.26 -24.67 7.57
C VAL A 131 -8.04 -25.90 7.14
N GLU A 132 -8.74 -26.51 8.10
CA GLU A 132 -9.71 -27.57 7.85
C GLU A 132 -11.10 -27.06 8.27
N GLY A 133 -11.93 -26.73 7.28
CA GLY A 133 -13.15 -25.97 7.51
C GLY A 133 -12.82 -24.58 8.07
N GLU A 134 -13.35 -24.27 9.26
CA GLU A 134 -13.09 -23.00 9.97
C GLU A 134 -11.94 -23.08 10.98
N THR A 135 -11.30 -24.24 11.11
CA THR A 135 -10.26 -24.46 12.13
C THR A 135 -8.87 -24.33 11.52
N VAL A 136 -8.00 -23.52 12.14
CA VAL A 136 -6.57 -23.48 11.82
C VAL A 136 -5.90 -24.72 12.40
N VAL A 137 -5.33 -25.55 11.53
CA VAL A 137 -4.67 -26.81 11.89
C VAL A 137 -3.16 -26.77 11.72
N GLY A 138 -2.63 -25.72 11.09
CA GLY A 138 -1.20 -25.57 10.86
C GLY A 138 -0.80 -24.23 10.25
N ILE A 139 0.50 -24.03 10.12
CA ILE A 139 1.10 -22.98 9.30
C ILE A 139 2.20 -23.57 8.43
N LEU A 140 2.25 -23.15 7.17
CA LEU A 140 3.33 -23.49 6.24
C LEU A 140 4.12 -22.24 5.91
N THR A 141 5.44 -22.26 6.06
CA THR A 141 6.32 -21.11 5.79
C THR A 141 7.29 -21.39 4.66
N ARG A 142 7.92 -20.33 4.09
CA ARG A 142 8.96 -20.49 3.06
C ARG A 142 10.14 -21.36 3.54
N ARG A 143 10.39 -21.41 4.85
CA ARG A 143 11.45 -22.24 5.43
C ARG A 143 11.10 -23.73 5.31
N ASP A 144 9.84 -24.08 5.52
CA ASP A 144 9.37 -25.46 5.45
C ASP A 144 9.40 -25.97 4.00
N CYS A 145 9.07 -25.10 3.04
CA CYS A 145 9.11 -25.43 1.61
C CYS A 145 10.52 -25.66 1.04
N ARG A 146 11.59 -25.14 1.69
CA ARG A 146 12.97 -25.17 1.16
C ARG A 146 13.58 -26.56 1.13
N PHE A 147 13.19 -27.42 2.05
CA PHE A 147 13.80 -28.74 2.23
C PHE A 147 13.04 -29.86 1.51
N GLN A 148 11.87 -29.54 0.94
CA GLN A 148 11.03 -30.51 0.26
C GLN A 148 11.23 -30.48 -1.26
N THR A 149 11.69 -31.60 -1.81
CA THR A 149 11.93 -31.81 -3.24
C THR A 149 10.73 -32.33 -4.01
N SER A 150 9.83 -33.06 -3.34
CA SER A 150 8.61 -33.57 -3.99
C SER A 150 7.52 -32.49 -4.02
N ASP A 151 6.88 -32.38 -5.16
CA ASP A 151 5.76 -31.45 -5.40
C ASP A 151 4.40 -32.04 -5.03
N ASP A 152 4.29 -33.37 -5.06
CA ASP A 152 3.02 -34.07 -4.88
C ASP A 152 2.77 -34.43 -3.40
N THR A 153 3.71 -34.12 -2.51
CA THR A 153 3.55 -34.31 -1.07
C THR A 153 2.41 -33.43 -0.54
N PRO A 154 1.50 -33.97 0.30
CA PRO A 154 0.50 -33.18 0.99
C PRO A 154 1.10 -32.15 1.95
N VAL A 155 0.49 -30.97 2.04
CA VAL A 155 0.92 -29.90 2.95
C VAL A 155 0.87 -30.36 4.43
N SER A 156 -0.06 -31.24 4.78
CA SER A 156 -0.19 -31.80 6.13
C SER A 156 1.08 -32.50 6.65
N GLU A 157 1.93 -33.03 5.76
CA GLU A 157 3.16 -33.73 6.14
C GLU A 157 4.33 -32.77 6.40
N VAL A 158 4.25 -31.54 5.91
CA VAL A 158 5.35 -30.55 5.93
C VAL A 158 5.04 -29.37 6.86
N MET A 159 3.77 -29.02 7.02
CA MET A 159 3.36 -27.87 7.84
C MET A 159 3.75 -28.02 9.32
N THR A 160 3.90 -26.89 10.00
CA THR A 160 4.00 -26.88 11.46
C THR A 160 2.59 -26.97 12.05
N SER A 161 2.28 -28.06 12.75
CA SER A 161 0.97 -28.32 13.39
C SER A 161 1.00 -28.22 14.92
N GLY A 162 2.16 -28.39 15.54
CA GLY A 162 2.35 -28.31 16.99
C GLY A 162 2.99 -27.00 17.44
N GLY A 163 2.69 -26.57 18.67
CA GLY A 163 3.33 -25.39 19.27
C GLY A 163 2.95 -24.06 18.61
N LEU A 164 1.81 -24.01 17.92
CA LEU A 164 1.30 -22.78 17.32
C LEU A 164 0.94 -21.77 18.41
N VAL A 165 1.50 -20.58 18.30
CA VAL A 165 1.10 -19.43 19.11
C VAL A 165 -0.04 -18.72 18.39
N THR A 166 -1.21 -18.67 19.01
CA THR A 166 -2.41 -18.01 18.47
C THR A 166 -2.88 -16.90 19.41
N ALA A 167 -3.66 -15.96 18.89
CA ALA A 167 -4.21 -14.84 19.63
C ALA A 167 -5.72 -14.70 19.34
N PRO A 168 -6.54 -14.20 20.28
CA PRO A 168 -7.97 -14.01 20.07
C PRO A 168 -8.28 -12.94 19.00
N PRO A 169 -9.49 -12.94 18.40
CA PRO A 169 -9.83 -12.04 17.29
C PRO A 169 -9.69 -10.53 17.57
N ASN A 170 -9.82 -10.11 18.83
CA ASN A 170 -9.77 -8.71 19.24
C ASN A 170 -8.38 -8.26 19.71
N THR A 171 -7.33 -9.03 19.38
CA THR A 171 -5.95 -8.68 19.77
C THR A 171 -5.50 -7.41 19.06
N SER A 172 -5.04 -6.43 19.83
CA SER A 172 -4.49 -5.20 19.27
C SER A 172 -3.16 -5.44 18.56
N LEU A 173 -2.77 -4.55 17.65
CA LEU A 173 -1.47 -4.64 16.96
C LEU A 173 -0.28 -4.65 17.95
N GLU A 174 -0.41 -3.92 19.05
CA GLU A 174 0.62 -3.85 20.10
C GLU A 174 0.75 -5.16 20.87
N GLU A 175 -0.37 -5.77 21.28
CA GLU A 175 -0.38 -7.09 21.92
C GLU A 175 0.15 -8.19 20.98
N ALA A 176 -0.27 -8.16 19.71
CA ALA A 176 0.22 -9.10 18.69
C ALA A 176 1.74 -8.96 18.49
N ARG A 177 2.26 -7.73 18.49
CA ARG A 177 3.71 -7.47 18.45
C ARG A 177 4.41 -8.08 19.67
N HIS A 178 3.88 -7.90 20.87
CA HIS A 178 4.45 -8.49 22.08
C HIS A 178 4.45 -10.03 22.05
N LEU A 179 3.40 -10.65 21.52
CA LEU A 179 3.33 -12.12 21.37
C LEU A 179 4.35 -12.65 20.36
N LEU A 180 4.56 -11.93 19.24
CA LEU A 180 5.50 -12.33 18.19
C LEU A 180 6.98 -12.23 18.59
N TYR A 181 7.34 -11.25 19.43
CA TYR A 181 8.72 -11.02 19.89
C TYR A 181 9.02 -11.58 21.28
N ARG A 182 8.15 -12.44 21.79
CA ARG A 182 8.38 -13.16 23.05
C ARG A 182 9.38 -14.30 22.86
#